data_AF-A0A1L9QLS0-F1
#
_entry.id   AF-A0A1L9QLS0-F1
#
_cell.length_a   1.000
_cell.length_b   1.000
_cell.length_c   1.000
_cell.angle_alpha   90.00
_cell.angle_beta   90.00
_cell.angle_gamma   90.00
#
_symmetry.space_group_name_H-M   'P 1'
#
loop_
_entity.id
_entity.type
_entity.pdbx_description
1 polymer ?
#
loop_
_entity_poly.entity_id
_entity_poly.type
_entity_poly.pdbx_seq_one_letter_code
_entity_poly.pdbx_strand_id
1 'polypeptide(L)'
;MEGCDYVAQTYPFTSAGFWWHNNRMNELCDRGATVEEITRVVNGGYNGLEDRKNYYQKAKKIFSDLKVISTHSSVGSKKISLDVPWFPQTDNYRDAQRTCNSSSCAMCLEYFRPGTLPGKNGDDIYIKVVFEYGDTTDHTVQEQALSSFGLSSTWNTNLDFDDVYRELAASRPMVLGILHRGTTENPAGGGHMIVVRGCTENGDFIVNDPYGSLNDNYTGPVNNGHGAIYSKYEMEHRWTVEGQGSGWGRFFQP
;
A
#
# COMPACT_ATOMS: atom_id res chain seq x y z
N MET A 1 -8.41 52.23 -4.46
CA MET A 1 -8.50 50.79 -4.77
C MET A 1 -7.23 50.47 -5.52
N GLU A 2 -6.27 49.85 -4.85
CA GLU A 2 -5.04 49.45 -5.53
C GLU A 2 -5.40 48.25 -6.43
N GLY A 3 -5.39 48.48 -7.74
CA GLY A 3 -5.98 47.59 -8.74
C GLY A 3 -5.07 46.43 -9.15
N CYS A 4 -5.08 46.09 -10.43
CA CYS A 4 -4.26 45.01 -10.99
C CYS A 4 -2.76 45.17 -10.68
N ASP A 5 -2.24 46.40 -10.62
CA ASP A 5 -0.82 46.66 -10.35
C ASP A 5 -0.39 46.21 -8.95
N TYR A 6 -1.22 46.46 -7.93
CA TYR A 6 -0.93 46.02 -6.57
C TYR A 6 -1.07 44.52 -6.39
N VAL A 7 -2.08 43.91 -7.02
CA VAL A 7 -2.25 42.46 -6.98
C VAL A 7 -1.10 41.75 -7.69
N ALA A 8 -0.64 42.28 -8.83
CA ALA A 8 0.49 41.73 -9.57
C ALA A 8 1.80 41.83 -8.78
N GLN A 9 2.00 42.88 -7.98
CA GLN A 9 3.21 43.04 -7.17
C GLN A 9 3.14 42.28 -5.85
N THR A 10 1.99 42.30 -5.18
CA THR A 10 1.85 41.81 -3.79
C THR A 10 1.39 40.36 -3.73
N TYR A 11 0.57 39.91 -4.68
CA TYR A 11 -0.04 38.57 -4.69
C TYR A 11 0.05 37.87 -6.05
N PRO A 12 1.19 37.87 -6.76
CA PRO A 12 1.28 37.30 -8.10
C PRO A 12 0.90 35.82 -8.15
N PHE A 13 1.35 35.02 -7.18
CA PHE A 13 1.07 33.59 -7.14
C PHE A 13 -0.36 33.28 -6.68
N THR A 14 -0.83 33.95 -5.62
CA THR A 14 -2.16 33.71 -5.07
C THR A 14 -3.26 34.12 -6.04
N SER A 15 -3.08 35.24 -6.76
CA SER A 15 -4.05 35.68 -7.77
C SER A 15 -4.08 34.74 -8.98
N ALA A 16 -2.93 34.27 -9.45
CA ALA A 16 -2.85 33.27 -10.52
C ALA A 16 -3.48 31.93 -10.10
N GLY A 17 -3.20 31.45 -8.89
CA GLY A 17 -3.79 30.23 -8.34
C GLY A 17 -5.32 30.33 -8.16
N PHE A 18 -5.82 31.47 -7.67
CA PHE A 18 -7.25 31.72 -7.53
C PHE A 18 -7.97 31.71 -8.88
N TRP A 19 -7.39 32.37 -9.90
CA TRP A 19 -7.94 32.31 -11.26
C TRP A 19 -7.91 30.89 -11.81
N TRP A 20 -6.79 30.17 -11.65
CA TRP A 20 -6.63 28.79 -12.12
C TRP A 20 -7.69 27.86 -11.53
N HIS A 21 -7.92 27.95 -10.22
CA HIS A 21 -8.94 27.19 -9.51
C HIS A 21 -10.36 27.52 -10.03
N ASN A 22 -10.71 28.80 -10.11
CA ASN A 22 -12.06 29.20 -10.54
C ASN A 22 -12.37 28.86 -12.00
N ASN A 23 -11.36 28.69 -12.84
CA ASN A 23 -11.51 28.27 -14.23
C ASN A 23 -11.39 26.75 -14.44
N ARG A 24 -11.35 25.95 -13.36
CA ARG A 24 -11.35 24.48 -13.42
C ARG A 24 -10.23 23.91 -14.28
N MET A 25 -9.06 24.53 -14.18
CA MET A 25 -7.92 24.21 -15.04
C MET A 25 -7.31 22.85 -14.72
N ASN A 26 -7.43 22.38 -13.46
CA ASN A 26 -7.02 21.02 -13.09
C ASN A 26 -7.85 19.98 -13.84
N GLU A 27 -9.17 20.10 -13.86
CA GLU A 27 -10.03 19.15 -14.58
C GLU A 27 -9.83 19.20 -16.10
N LEU A 28 -9.36 20.33 -16.64
CA LEU A 28 -8.94 20.41 -18.04
C LEU A 28 -7.63 19.64 -18.28
N CYS A 29 -6.65 19.79 -17.40
CA CYS A 29 -5.39 19.03 -17.44
C CYS A 29 -5.65 17.51 -17.27
N ASP A 30 -6.50 17.11 -16.32
CA ASP A 30 -6.77 15.71 -16.00
C ASP A 30 -7.46 14.96 -17.16
N ARG A 31 -8.17 15.68 -18.02
CA ARG A 31 -8.75 15.14 -19.27
C ARG A 31 -7.74 15.03 -20.42
N GLY A 32 -6.48 15.35 -20.19
CA GLY A 32 -5.39 15.23 -21.17
C GLY A 32 -5.26 16.41 -22.11
N ALA A 33 -5.66 17.62 -21.69
CA ALA A 33 -5.50 18.82 -22.52
C ALA A 33 -4.04 19.09 -22.90
N THR A 34 -3.85 19.54 -24.13
CA THR A 34 -2.56 19.92 -24.71
C THR A 34 -2.08 21.29 -24.22
N VAL A 35 -0.78 21.57 -24.35
CA VAL A 35 -0.20 22.88 -24.01
C VAL A 35 -0.89 24.00 -24.80
N GLU A 36 -1.27 23.71 -26.04
CA GLU A 36 -2.01 24.59 -26.93
C GLU A 36 -3.39 24.94 -26.37
N GLU A 37 -4.15 23.94 -25.91
CA GLU A 37 -5.47 24.14 -25.31
C GLU A 37 -5.38 24.91 -24.01
N ILE A 38 -4.45 24.55 -23.12
CA ILE A 38 -4.20 25.27 -21.87
C ILE A 38 -3.80 26.72 -22.15
N THR A 39 -2.88 26.94 -23.10
CA THR A 39 -2.42 28.29 -23.46
C THR A 39 -3.56 29.14 -23.98
N ARG A 40 -4.43 28.58 -24.82
CA ARG A 40 -5.59 29.31 -25.35
C ARG A 40 -6.57 29.71 -24.24
N VAL A 41 -6.81 28.84 -23.26
CA VAL A 41 -7.73 29.13 -22.15
C VAL A 41 -7.14 30.19 -21.20
N VAL A 42 -5.85 30.11 -20.89
CA VAL A 42 -5.20 31.05 -19.96
C VAL A 42 -4.95 32.42 -20.61
N ASN A 43 -4.53 32.45 -21.87
CA ASN A 43 -4.06 33.68 -22.53
C ASN A 43 -5.06 34.26 -23.54
N GLY A 44 -6.17 33.58 -23.84
CA GLY A 44 -7.10 33.96 -24.90
C GLY A 44 -6.50 33.82 -26.32
N GLY A 45 -5.31 33.25 -26.46
CA GLY A 45 -4.54 33.16 -27.71
C GLY A 45 -3.21 32.42 -27.52
N TYR A 46 -2.31 32.47 -28.50
CA TYR A 46 -1.09 31.64 -28.53
C TYR A 46 0.22 32.40 -28.28
N ASN A 47 0.16 33.64 -27.80
CA ASN A 47 1.35 34.43 -27.50
C ASN A 47 2.23 33.73 -26.46
N GLY A 48 3.48 33.42 -26.82
CA GLY A 48 4.43 32.68 -25.97
C GLY A 48 4.22 31.16 -25.94
N LEU A 49 3.44 30.59 -26.87
CA LEU A 49 3.17 29.14 -26.92
C LEU A 49 4.46 28.31 -27.04
N GLU A 50 5.42 28.74 -27.86
CA GLU A 50 6.64 27.98 -28.09
C GLU A 50 7.49 27.84 -26.82
N ASP A 51 7.59 28.91 -26.04
CA ASP A 51 8.27 28.87 -24.73
C ASP A 51 7.56 27.93 -23.76
N ARG A 52 6.21 27.95 -23.73
CA ARG A 52 5.43 27.03 -22.88
C ARG A 52 5.59 25.57 -23.32
N LYS A 53 5.67 25.29 -24.62
CA LYS A 53 6.02 23.97 -25.13
C LYS A 53 7.39 23.54 -24.66
N ASN A 54 8.39 24.42 -24.75
CA ASN A 54 9.74 24.14 -24.28
C ASN A 54 9.79 23.85 -22.78
N TYR A 55 9.10 24.64 -21.95
CA TYR A 55 8.99 24.36 -20.51
C TYR A 55 8.25 23.07 -20.22
N TYR A 56 7.15 22.80 -20.93
CA TYR A 56 6.43 21.54 -20.79
C TYR A 56 7.29 20.33 -21.17
N GLN A 57 8.07 20.39 -22.25
CA GLN A 57 8.99 19.32 -22.60
C GLN A 57 10.10 19.14 -21.56
N LYS A 58 10.63 20.23 -20.99
CA LYS A 58 11.58 20.15 -19.87
C LYS A 58 10.95 19.51 -18.63
N ALA A 59 9.72 19.88 -18.28
CA ALA A 59 8.98 19.29 -17.17
C ALA A 59 8.68 17.81 -17.43
N LYS A 60 8.15 17.47 -18.62
CA LYS A 60 7.98 16.09 -19.07
C LYS A 60 9.27 15.32 -19.01
N LYS A 61 10.41 15.92 -19.36
CA LYS A 61 11.72 15.29 -19.25
C LYS A 61 12.06 15.00 -17.78
N ILE A 62 11.83 15.92 -16.86
CA ILE A 62 12.04 15.69 -15.42
C ILE A 62 11.13 14.56 -14.91
N PHE A 63 9.84 14.54 -15.29
CA PHE A 63 8.92 13.49 -14.88
C PHE A 63 9.11 12.18 -15.64
N SER A 64 9.65 12.22 -16.86
CA SER A 64 10.08 11.05 -17.61
C SER A 64 11.39 10.51 -17.08
N ASP A 65 12.26 11.36 -16.54
CA ASP A 65 13.55 11.01 -15.95
C ASP A 65 13.35 10.53 -14.50
N LEU A 66 12.36 11.06 -13.77
CA LEU A 66 11.81 10.45 -12.54
C LEU A 66 11.15 9.12 -12.85
N LYS A 67 10.44 9.02 -13.99
CA LYS A 67 10.08 7.72 -14.55
C LYS A 67 11.33 6.92 -14.85
N VAL A 68 12.39 7.37 -15.52
CA VAL A 68 13.61 6.57 -15.84
C VAL A 68 14.40 6.15 -14.60
N ILE A 69 14.40 6.93 -13.51
CA ILE A 69 14.92 6.53 -12.21
C ILE A 69 13.99 5.49 -11.54
N SER A 70 12.69 5.51 -11.86
CA SER A 70 11.68 4.50 -11.52
C SER A 70 11.48 3.40 -12.59
N THR A 71 12.07 3.51 -13.79
CA THR A 71 11.78 2.74 -15.02
C THR A 71 13.03 2.27 -15.74
N HIS A 72 14.21 2.36 -15.10
CA HIS A 72 15.19 1.28 -15.16
C HIS A 72 14.70 0.02 -14.44
N SER A 73 13.46 -0.36 -14.74
CA SER A 73 12.96 -1.72 -14.76
C SER A 73 11.74 -1.78 -15.69
N SER A 74 11.98 -1.77 -17.00
CA SER A 74 11.28 -2.72 -17.87
C SER A 74 11.85 -4.12 -17.62
N VAL A 75 11.74 -4.58 -16.37
CA VAL A 75 11.85 -5.98 -15.99
C VAL A 75 10.38 -6.37 -15.81
N GLY A 76 9.87 -7.41 -16.47
CA GLY A 76 8.65 -8.06 -15.94
C GLY A 76 8.91 -8.27 -14.45
N SER A 77 8.06 -7.74 -13.56
CA SER A 77 8.41 -7.55 -12.15
C SER A 77 9.08 -8.81 -11.65
N LYS A 78 10.39 -8.77 -11.35
CA LYS A 78 11.14 -9.98 -11.04
C LYS A 78 10.36 -10.70 -9.94
N LYS A 79 9.92 -11.94 -10.20
CA LYS A 79 9.16 -12.70 -9.21
C LYS A 79 9.91 -12.68 -7.89
N ILE A 80 9.27 -12.19 -6.83
CA ILE A 80 9.79 -12.20 -5.46
C ILE A 80 8.97 -13.22 -4.68
N SER A 81 9.64 -14.08 -3.93
CA SER A 81 9.02 -15.09 -3.10
C SER A 81 9.92 -15.33 -1.89
N LEU A 82 9.60 -14.70 -0.77
CA LEU A 82 10.38 -14.78 0.47
C LEU A 82 9.94 -16.02 1.25
N ASP A 83 10.89 -16.75 1.87
CA ASP A 83 10.60 -17.97 2.63
C ASP A 83 10.06 -17.66 4.04
N VAL A 84 8.93 -16.93 4.08
CA VAL A 84 8.22 -16.60 5.31
C VAL A 84 7.52 -17.85 5.85
N PRO A 85 7.75 -18.22 7.13
CA PRO A 85 7.06 -19.33 7.77
C PRO A 85 5.53 -19.20 7.70
N TRP A 86 4.85 -20.34 7.84
CA TRP A 86 3.39 -20.40 7.81
C TRP A 86 2.83 -20.83 9.15
N PHE A 87 1.97 -19.97 9.72
CA PHE A 87 1.21 -20.27 10.92
C PHE A 87 -0.29 -19.98 10.67
N PRO A 88 -1.14 -21.00 10.59
CA PRO A 88 -2.58 -20.80 10.42
C PRO A 88 -3.23 -20.39 11.73
N GLN A 89 -4.02 -19.31 11.77
CA GLN A 89 -4.67 -18.91 13.03
C GLN A 89 -5.70 -19.92 13.55
N THR A 90 -6.17 -20.82 12.68
CA THR A 90 -7.26 -21.76 12.97
C THR A 90 -6.88 -22.83 13.98
N ASP A 91 -5.60 -23.08 14.21
CA ASP A 91 -5.12 -24.03 15.22
C ASP A 91 -4.50 -23.37 16.47
N ASN A 92 -4.61 -22.04 16.57
CA ASN A 92 -4.21 -21.29 17.75
C ASN A 92 -4.89 -21.81 19.02
N TYR A 93 -4.15 -21.85 20.12
CA TYR A 93 -4.62 -22.37 21.41
C TYR A 93 -5.83 -21.61 21.99
N ARG A 94 -6.08 -20.38 21.53
CA ARG A 94 -7.22 -19.55 21.90
C ARG A 94 -7.61 -18.60 20.79
N ASP A 95 -8.87 -18.16 20.82
CA ASP A 95 -9.35 -17.00 20.05
C ASP A 95 -9.05 -17.08 18.54
N ALA A 96 -9.06 -18.29 17.97
CA ALA A 96 -8.77 -18.56 16.56
C ALA A 96 -9.61 -17.72 15.57
N GLN A 97 -10.79 -17.25 15.98
CA GLN A 97 -11.67 -16.39 15.18
C GLN A 97 -11.18 -14.94 15.00
N ARG A 98 -10.18 -14.49 15.77
CA ARG A 98 -9.75 -13.07 15.82
C ARG A 98 -8.24 -12.86 15.95
N THR A 99 -7.45 -13.91 15.80
CA THR A 99 -5.99 -13.89 15.98
C THR A 99 -5.20 -13.73 14.68
N CYS A 100 -5.87 -13.38 13.57
CA CYS A 100 -5.22 -13.13 12.27
C CYS A 100 -4.02 -12.18 12.36
N ASN A 101 -4.14 -11.11 13.15
CA ASN A 101 -3.07 -10.14 13.37
C ASN A 101 -1.86 -10.78 14.07
N SER A 102 -2.11 -11.64 15.06
CA SER A 102 -1.04 -12.28 15.81
C SER A 102 -0.31 -13.34 15.00
N SER A 103 -1.03 -14.24 14.31
CA SER A 103 -0.39 -15.25 13.46
C SER A 103 0.36 -14.58 12.31
N SER A 104 -0.16 -13.48 11.75
CA SER A 104 0.56 -12.68 10.72
C SER A 104 1.83 -12.04 11.25
N CYS A 105 1.79 -11.43 12.44
CA CYS A 105 2.97 -10.86 13.09
C CYS A 105 4.00 -11.93 13.49
N ALA A 106 3.54 -13.10 13.96
CA ALA A 106 4.38 -14.23 14.30
C ALA A 106 5.14 -14.78 13.08
N MET A 107 4.48 -14.87 11.92
CA MET A 107 5.11 -15.27 10.66
C MET A 107 6.25 -14.31 10.26
N CYS A 108 6.01 -13.01 10.34
CA CYS A 108 7.05 -12.01 10.06
C CYS A 108 8.15 -12.01 11.12
N LEU A 109 7.83 -12.20 12.40
CA LEU A 109 8.81 -12.31 13.48
C LEU A 109 9.75 -13.49 13.25
N GLU A 110 9.21 -14.68 12.97
CA GLU A 110 10.02 -15.88 12.74
C GLU A 110 10.83 -15.76 11.45
N TYR A 111 10.34 -15.05 10.43
CA TYR A 111 11.12 -14.73 9.23
C TYR A 111 12.36 -13.87 9.55
N PHE A 112 12.19 -12.78 10.30
CA PHE A 112 13.30 -11.87 10.62
C PHE A 112 14.20 -12.39 11.75
N ARG A 113 13.67 -13.23 12.64
CA ARG A 113 14.36 -13.76 13.84
C ARG A 113 14.11 -15.27 13.97
N PRO A 114 14.65 -16.07 13.04
CA PRO A 114 14.40 -17.51 13.03
C PRO A 114 14.85 -18.17 14.34
N GLY A 115 14.04 -19.10 14.83
CA GLY A 115 14.22 -19.81 16.09
C GLY A 115 13.58 -19.13 17.30
N THR A 116 12.91 -17.99 17.13
CA THR A 116 12.22 -17.28 18.24
C THR A 116 10.91 -17.99 18.60
N LEU A 117 10.22 -18.51 17.61
CA LEU A 117 8.92 -19.17 17.73
C LEU A 117 9.04 -20.64 17.25
N PRO A 118 9.72 -21.51 18.01
CA PRO A 118 10.00 -22.86 17.57
C PRO A 118 8.74 -23.74 17.48
N GLY A 119 8.73 -24.63 16.49
CA GLY A 119 7.71 -25.65 16.31
C GLY A 119 6.58 -25.23 15.38
N LYS A 120 5.70 -26.19 15.07
CA LYS A 120 4.60 -26.00 14.12
C LYS A 120 3.52 -25.01 14.57
N ASN A 121 3.41 -24.77 15.87
CA ASN A 121 2.46 -23.84 16.50
C ASN A 121 3.24 -22.69 17.16
N GLY A 122 4.25 -22.17 16.47
CA GLY A 122 5.13 -21.13 17.02
C GLY A 122 4.38 -19.84 17.35
N ASP A 123 3.31 -19.53 16.62
CA ASP A 123 2.44 -18.39 16.89
C ASP A 123 1.69 -18.48 18.23
N ASP A 124 1.47 -19.67 18.80
CA ASP A 124 0.95 -19.80 20.17
C ASP A 124 1.89 -19.15 21.21
N ILE A 125 3.21 -19.20 20.98
CA ILE A 125 4.21 -18.55 21.85
C ILE A 125 4.06 -17.04 21.75
N TYR A 126 3.95 -16.52 20.53
CA TYR A 126 3.76 -15.11 20.27
C TYR A 126 2.42 -14.60 20.85
N ILE A 127 1.34 -15.35 20.67
CA ILE A 127 0.00 -14.99 21.18
C ILE A 127 -0.02 -14.90 22.70
N LYS A 128 0.70 -15.77 23.41
CA LYS A 128 0.83 -15.66 24.88
C LYS A 128 1.42 -14.31 25.29
N VAL A 129 2.48 -13.87 24.61
CA VAL A 129 3.10 -12.55 24.85
C VAL A 129 2.15 -11.41 24.49
N VAL A 130 1.45 -11.49 23.36
CA VAL A 130 0.42 -10.51 22.98
C VAL A 130 -0.61 -10.32 24.09
N PHE A 131 -1.11 -11.42 24.67
CA PHE A 131 -2.10 -11.37 25.75
C PHE A 131 -1.53 -10.96 27.12
N GLU A 132 -0.21 -10.89 27.29
CA GLU A 132 0.41 -10.24 28.45
C GLU A 132 0.33 -8.70 28.32
N TYR A 133 0.35 -8.18 27.09
CA TYR A 133 0.25 -6.74 26.80
C TYR A 133 -1.20 -6.25 26.63
N GLY A 134 -2.08 -7.02 25.99
CA GLY A 134 -3.46 -6.60 25.75
C GLY A 134 -4.23 -7.46 24.75
N ASP A 135 -5.16 -6.82 24.03
CA ASP A 135 -6.01 -7.51 23.06
C ASP A 135 -5.31 -7.75 21.71
N THR A 136 -5.51 -8.94 21.15
CA THR A 136 -4.90 -9.38 19.89
C THR A 136 -5.28 -8.52 18.67
N THR A 137 -6.43 -7.85 18.69
CA THR A 137 -6.86 -6.99 17.59
C THR A 137 -6.22 -5.60 17.62
N ASP A 138 -5.60 -5.21 18.73
CA ASP A 138 -5.00 -3.89 18.91
C ASP A 138 -3.60 -3.83 18.27
N HIS A 139 -3.42 -2.90 17.32
CA HIS A 139 -2.17 -2.75 16.60
C HIS A 139 -1.00 -2.25 17.46
N THR A 140 -1.27 -1.49 18.53
CA THR A 140 -0.26 -1.03 19.48
C THR A 140 0.19 -2.17 20.39
N VAL A 141 -0.73 -3.07 20.79
CA VAL A 141 -0.37 -4.29 21.54
C VAL A 141 0.56 -5.19 20.73
N GLN A 142 0.29 -5.36 19.44
CA GLN A 142 1.19 -6.11 18.55
C GLN A 142 2.57 -5.46 18.43
N GLU A 143 2.65 -4.14 18.40
CA GLU A 143 3.93 -3.42 18.36
C GLU A 143 4.74 -3.65 19.65
N GLN A 144 4.08 -3.63 20.81
CA GLN A 144 4.72 -3.94 22.10
C GLN A 144 5.23 -5.39 22.14
N ALA A 145 4.43 -6.35 21.69
CA ALA A 145 4.83 -7.76 21.63
C ALA A 145 6.01 -7.98 20.66
N LEU A 146 5.98 -7.41 19.45
CA LEU A 146 7.12 -7.51 18.52
C LEU A 146 8.38 -6.87 19.10
N SER A 147 8.23 -5.72 19.76
CA SER A 147 9.33 -5.01 20.42
C SER A 147 9.94 -5.82 21.57
N SER A 148 9.16 -6.61 22.30
CA SER A 148 9.69 -7.49 23.36
C SER A 148 10.53 -8.64 22.80
N PHE A 149 10.26 -9.06 21.56
CA PHE A 149 11.15 -9.94 20.79
C PHE A 149 12.26 -9.18 20.06
N GLY A 150 12.34 -7.87 20.26
CA GLY A 150 13.30 -6.90 19.73
C GLY A 150 13.09 -6.51 18.26
N LEU A 151 11.99 -6.92 17.62
CA LEU A 151 11.65 -6.54 16.25
C LEU A 151 10.78 -5.27 16.27
N SER A 152 11.27 -4.19 15.66
CA SER A 152 10.50 -2.95 15.55
C SER A 152 9.47 -3.06 14.43
N SER A 153 8.30 -2.47 14.62
CA SER A 153 7.25 -2.43 13.61
C SER A 153 6.38 -1.18 13.73
N THR A 154 5.65 -0.83 12.69
CA THR A 154 4.74 0.33 12.70
C THR A 154 3.51 0.04 11.87
N TRP A 155 2.33 0.30 12.43
CA TRP A 155 1.06 0.24 11.72
C TRP A 155 0.77 1.56 11.00
N ASN A 156 0.36 1.47 9.73
CA ASN A 156 0.07 2.61 8.87
C ASN A 156 -1.27 2.40 8.17
N THR A 157 -1.93 3.50 7.82
CA THR A 157 -3.23 3.49 7.14
C THR A 157 -3.27 4.32 5.88
N ASN A 158 -2.09 4.62 5.34
CA ASN A 158 -1.90 5.52 4.21
C ASN A 158 -0.91 4.94 3.18
N LEU A 159 -0.99 3.62 2.94
CA LEU A 159 -0.06 2.89 2.08
C LEU A 159 -0.61 2.69 0.66
N ASP A 160 0.31 2.45 -0.27
CA ASP A 160 -0.01 2.01 -1.63
C ASP A 160 0.80 0.80 -2.11
N PHE A 161 0.53 0.33 -3.33
CA PHE A 161 1.21 -0.84 -3.88
C PHE A 161 2.72 -0.64 -4.05
N ASP A 162 3.18 0.59 -4.32
CA ASP A 162 4.61 0.86 -4.51
C ASP A 162 5.36 0.73 -3.18
N ASP A 163 4.72 1.06 -2.05
CA ASP A 163 5.24 0.76 -0.73
C ASP A 163 5.47 -0.74 -0.52
N VAL A 164 4.50 -1.58 -0.89
CA VAL A 164 4.60 -3.04 -0.75
C VAL A 164 5.72 -3.60 -1.62
N TYR A 165 5.79 -3.19 -2.90
CA TYR A 165 6.84 -3.67 -3.79
C TYR A 165 8.23 -3.23 -3.33
N ARG A 166 8.36 -2.01 -2.77
CA ARG A 166 9.63 -1.51 -2.21
C ARG A 166 10.09 -2.34 -1.01
N GLU A 167 9.18 -2.72 -0.12
CA GLU A 167 9.51 -3.58 1.01
C GLU A 167 9.92 -5.00 0.56
N LEU A 168 9.15 -5.59 -0.36
CA LEU A 168 9.46 -6.91 -0.92
C LEU A 168 10.82 -6.93 -1.63
N ALA A 169 11.14 -5.90 -2.40
CA ALA A 169 12.44 -5.75 -3.06
C ALA A 169 13.60 -5.67 -2.05
N ALA A 170 13.32 -5.18 -0.85
CA ALA A 170 14.25 -5.13 0.26
C ALA A 170 14.18 -6.37 1.18
N SER A 171 13.55 -7.46 0.72
CA SER A 171 13.34 -8.70 1.47
C SER A 171 12.61 -8.50 2.80
N ARG A 172 11.63 -7.58 2.82
CA ARG A 172 10.78 -7.33 3.98
C ARG A 172 9.33 -7.70 3.65
N PRO A 173 8.80 -8.83 4.17
CA PRO A 173 7.37 -9.12 4.07
C PRO A 173 6.57 -8.11 4.89
N MET A 174 5.31 -7.91 4.52
CA MET A 174 4.42 -6.96 5.19
C MET A 174 3.14 -7.66 5.65
N VAL A 175 2.60 -7.21 6.79
CA VAL A 175 1.22 -7.56 7.17
C VAL A 175 0.30 -6.50 6.57
N LEU A 176 -0.73 -6.90 5.83
CA LEU A 176 -1.76 -6.01 5.29
C LEU A 176 -3.12 -6.32 5.90
N GLY A 177 -3.92 -5.28 6.13
CA GLY A 177 -5.32 -5.41 6.54
C GLY A 177 -6.26 -5.29 5.35
N ILE A 178 -7.04 -6.33 5.03
CA ILE A 178 -7.97 -6.34 3.89
C ILE A 178 -9.43 -6.52 4.31
N LEU A 179 -10.36 -6.08 3.47
CA LEU A 179 -11.76 -6.48 3.53
C LEU A 179 -11.93 -7.89 2.95
N HIS A 180 -12.21 -8.88 3.80
CA HIS A 180 -12.19 -10.30 3.43
C HIS A 180 -13.58 -10.91 3.12
N ARG A 181 -14.66 -10.11 3.17
CA ARG A 181 -16.02 -10.57 2.85
C ARG A 181 -16.57 -9.81 1.64
N GLY A 182 -17.72 -10.26 1.14
CA GLY A 182 -18.37 -9.68 -0.03
C GLY A 182 -17.66 -10.02 -1.34
N THR A 183 -18.25 -9.57 -2.44
CA THR A 183 -17.65 -9.71 -3.78
C THR A 183 -16.53 -8.69 -3.97
N THR A 184 -15.67 -8.88 -4.97
CA THR A 184 -14.62 -7.90 -5.32
C THR A 184 -15.20 -6.50 -5.52
N GLU A 185 -16.31 -6.37 -6.23
CA GLU A 185 -16.97 -5.07 -6.50
C GLU A 185 -17.71 -4.47 -5.30
N ASN A 186 -17.94 -5.26 -4.24
CA ASN A 186 -18.68 -4.85 -3.04
C ASN A 186 -18.02 -5.47 -1.80
N PRO A 187 -16.75 -5.11 -1.52
CA PRO A 187 -15.99 -5.71 -0.45
C PRO A 187 -16.53 -5.23 0.91
N ALA A 188 -16.50 -6.11 1.91
CA ALA A 188 -17.05 -5.86 3.23
C ALA A 188 -16.25 -6.56 4.34
N GLY A 189 -16.54 -6.22 5.59
CA GLY A 189 -15.97 -6.84 6.79
C GLY A 189 -15.19 -5.86 7.67
N GLY A 190 -14.79 -6.32 8.86
CA GLY A 190 -14.10 -5.50 9.87
C GLY A 190 -12.57 -5.54 9.81
N GLY A 191 -12.00 -5.77 8.62
CA GLY A 191 -10.55 -6.00 8.44
C GLY A 191 -10.12 -7.46 8.73
N HIS A 192 -9.13 -7.94 7.99
CA HIS A 192 -8.49 -9.25 8.15
C HIS A 192 -7.01 -9.12 7.80
N MET A 193 -6.15 -9.72 8.61
CA MET A 193 -4.71 -9.55 8.47
C MET A 193 -4.09 -10.71 7.69
N ILE A 194 -3.33 -10.37 6.66
CA ILE A 194 -2.61 -11.30 5.80
C ILE A 194 -1.15 -10.89 5.69
N VAL A 195 -0.25 -11.82 5.36
CA VAL A 195 1.15 -11.52 5.09
C VAL A 195 1.41 -11.53 3.60
N VAL A 196 1.81 -10.41 3.03
CA VAL A 196 2.38 -10.36 1.68
C VAL A 196 3.86 -10.74 1.78
N ARG A 197 4.22 -11.87 1.17
CA ARG A 197 5.57 -12.43 1.17
C ARG A 197 6.25 -12.42 -0.20
N GLY A 198 5.60 -11.85 -1.21
CA GLY A 198 6.15 -11.82 -2.55
C GLY A 198 5.19 -11.27 -3.60
N CYS A 199 5.65 -11.28 -4.84
CA CYS A 199 4.86 -10.93 -6.02
C CYS A 199 5.22 -11.80 -7.23
N THR A 200 4.25 -11.99 -8.13
CA THR A 200 4.41 -12.71 -9.40
C THR A 200 5.07 -11.81 -10.46
N GLU A 201 5.35 -12.37 -11.63
CA GLU A 201 5.88 -11.61 -12.79
C GLU A 201 4.94 -10.53 -13.31
N ASN A 202 3.65 -10.65 -13.00
CA ASN A 202 2.60 -9.69 -13.38
C ASN A 202 2.24 -8.71 -12.26
N GLY A 203 2.94 -8.79 -11.11
CA GLY A 203 2.71 -7.94 -9.95
C GLY A 203 1.59 -8.38 -9.02
N ASP A 204 0.99 -9.56 -9.23
CA ASP A 204 0.03 -10.14 -8.27
C ASP A 204 0.74 -10.53 -6.97
N PHE A 205 0.01 -10.54 -5.86
CA PHE A 205 0.57 -10.71 -4.53
C PHE A 205 0.63 -12.18 -4.14
N ILE A 206 1.79 -12.62 -3.64
CA ILE A 206 1.94 -13.94 -3.02
C ILE A 206 1.76 -13.76 -1.51
N VAL A 207 0.74 -14.43 -0.96
CA VAL A 207 0.18 -14.16 0.36
C VAL A 207 0.20 -15.40 1.22
N ASN A 208 0.51 -15.21 2.49
CA ASN A 208 0.22 -16.11 3.58
C ASN A 208 -1.02 -15.55 4.32
N ASP A 209 -2.19 -16.18 4.14
CA ASP A 209 -3.47 -15.79 4.75
C ASP A 209 -3.91 -16.74 5.89
N PRO A 210 -3.68 -16.39 7.17
CA PRO A 210 -3.74 -17.34 8.28
C PRO A 210 -5.10 -18.01 8.50
N TYR A 211 -6.19 -17.51 7.91
CA TYR A 211 -7.54 -18.08 8.06
C TYR A 211 -7.97 -19.01 6.91
N GLY A 212 -7.23 -19.04 5.80
CA GLY A 212 -7.59 -19.74 4.57
C GLY A 212 -7.52 -18.82 3.36
N SER A 213 -8.02 -19.24 2.21
CA SER A 213 -7.88 -18.43 0.99
C SER A 213 -9.12 -17.60 0.68
N LEU A 214 -8.92 -16.32 0.40
CA LEU A 214 -9.93 -15.45 -0.20
C LEU A 214 -10.43 -16.01 -1.55
N ASN A 215 -9.56 -16.67 -2.32
CA ASN A 215 -9.87 -17.20 -3.66
C ASN A 215 -10.98 -18.26 -3.64
N ASP A 216 -11.17 -18.94 -2.50
CA ASP A 216 -12.26 -19.89 -2.29
C ASP A 216 -13.32 -19.38 -1.30
N ASN A 217 -13.33 -18.07 -1.04
CA ASN A 217 -14.18 -17.41 -0.05
C ASN A 217 -14.06 -18.00 1.37
N TYR A 218 -12.88 -18.51 1.73
CA TYR A 218 -12.60 -19.17 3.01
C TYR A 218 -13.49 -20.40 3.25
N THR A 219 -13.80 -21.14 2.18
CA THR A 219 -14.58 -22.38 2.25
C THR A 219 -13.74 -23.63 2.03
N GLY A 220 -12.51 -23.45 1.54
CA GLY A 220 -11.55 -24.53 1.34
C GLY A 220 -10.71 -24.87 2.58
N PRO A 221 -9.79 -25.84 2.46
CA PRO A 221 -8.79 -26.12 3.50
C PRO A 221 -7.97 -24.87 3.85
N VAL A 222 -7.63 -24.69 5.14
CA VAL A 222 -6.83 -23.54 5.60
C VAL A 222 -5.49 -23.41 4.88
N ASN A 223 -4.89 -24.54 4.47
CA ASN A 223 -3.63 -24.56 3.71
C ASN A 223 -3.73 -23.84 2.36
N ASN A 224 -4.92 -23.59 1.82
CA ASN A 224 -5.09 -22.77 0.62
C ASN A 224 -4.61 -21.32 0.82
N GLY A 225 -4.51 -20.86 2.07
CA GLY A 225 -3.92 -19.56 2.43
C GLY A 225 -2.38 -19.55 2.42
N HIS A 226 -1.71 -20.70 2.38
CA HIS A 226 -0.24 -20.78 2.43
C HIS A 226 0.35 -20.56 1.03
N GLY A 227 0.82 -19.34 0.77
CA GLY A 227 1.35 -18.95 -0.54
C GLY A 227 0.26 -18.76 -1.60
N ALA A 228 -0.94 -18.37 -1.20
CA ALA A 228 -2.02 -17.99 -2.12
C ALA A 228 -1.59 -16.84 -3.04
N ILE A 229 -2.16 -16.78 -4.25
CA ILE A 229 -1.97 -15.64 -5.15
C ILE A 229 -3.24 -14.81 -5.13
N TYR A 230 -3.16 -13.57 -4.64
CA TYR A 230 -4.23 -12.59 -4.72
C TYR A 230 -3.89 -11.60 -5.83
N SER A 231 -4.81 -11.44 -6.78
CA SER A 231 -4.57 -10.58 -7.92
C SER A 231 -4.46 -9.12 -7.48
N LYS A 232 -3.73 -8.30 -8.26
CA LYS A 232 -3.68 -6.86 -8.00
C LYS A 232 -5.07 -6.23 -8.01
N TYR A 233 -5.94 -6.70 -8.91
CA TYR A 233 -7.34 -6.27 -9.01
C TYR A 233 -8.12 -6.56 -7.72
N GLU A 234 -7.99 -7.76 -7.16
CA GLU A 234 -8.66 -8.13 -5.92
C GLU A 234 -8.16 -7.28 -4.75
N MET A 235 -6.86 -7.05 -4.68
CA MET A 235 -6.24 -6.22 -3.64
C MET A 235 -6.61 -4.75 -3.78
N GLU A 236 -6.77 -4.22 -4.99
CA GLU A 236 -7.17 -2.83 -5.21
C GLU A 236 -8.52 -2.53 -4.57
N HIS A 237 -9.48 -3.45 -4.73
CA HIS A 237 -10.81 -3.30 -4.17
C HIS A 237 -10.86 -3.55 -2.66
N ARG A 238 -10.01 -4.44 -2.12
CA ARG A 238 -10.09 -4.88 -0.72
C ARG A 238 -9.12 -4.22 0.24
N TRP A 239 -8.02 -3.70 -0.27
CA TRP A 239 -6.95 -3.09 0.53
C TRP A 239 -6.94 -1.58 0.40
N THR A 240 -7.02 -1.06 -0.83
CA THR A 240 -7.09 0.38 -1.12
C THR A 240 -8.52 0.82 -1.41
N VAL A 241 -9.45 0.47 -0.52
CA VAL A 241 -10.91 0.60 -0.71
C VAL A 241 -11.33 2.06 -1.01
N GLU A 242 -10.64 3.02 -0.40
CA GLU A 242 -10.90 4.46 -0.58
C GLU A 242 -10.04 5.10 -1.68
N GLY A 243 -9.29 4.28 -2.44
CA GLY A 243 -8.38 4.69 -3.50
C GLY A 243 -6.90 4.64 -3.10
N GLN A 244 -6.02 5.13 -3.98
CA GLN A 244 -4.58 5.11 -3.77
C GLN A 244 -4.19 5.80 -2.44
N GLY A 245 -3.30 5.17 -1.67
CA GLY A 245 -2.84 5.71 -0.40
C GLY A 245 -3.82 5.52 0.75
N SER A 246 -4.80 4.62 0.64
CA SER A 246 -5.72 4.23 1.73
C SER A 246 -5.39 2.88 2.36
N GLY A 247 -4.33 2.20 1.90
CA GLY A 247 -3.97 0.86 2.33
C GLY A 247 -3.56 0.78 3.80
N TRP A 248 -4.01 -0.26 4.49
CA TRP A 248 -3.64 -0.54 5.89
C TRP A 248 -2.56 -1.62 5.99
N GLY A 249 -1.50 -1.39 6.75
CA GLY A 249 -0.46 -2.40 6.89
C GLY A 249 0.62 -2.11 7.94
N ARG A 250 1.42 -3.13 8.23
CA ARG A 250 2.54 -3.09 9.17
C ARG A 250 3.86 -3.20 8.41
N PHE A 251 4.73 -2.20 8.62
CA PHE A 251 6.15 -2.30 8.29
C PHE A 251 6.91 -2.97 9.42
N PHE A 252 8.01 -3.63 9.06
CA PHE A 252 8.97 -4.20 10.01
C PHE A 252 10.35 -3.60 9.78
N GLN A 253 11.04 -3.30 10.87
CA GLN A 253 12.38 -2.74 10.90
C GLN A 253 13.28 -3.74 11.66
N PRO A 254 13.85 -4.73 10.95
CA PRO A 254 14.64 -5.80 11.55
C PRO A 254 15.99 -5.37 12.11
#